data_AF-A0A3Q2XXU8-F1
#
_entry.id   AF-A0A3Q2XXU8-F1
#
_cell.length_a   1.000
_cell.length_b   1.000
_cell.length_c   1.000
_cell.angle_alpha   90.00
_cell.angle_beta   90.00
_cell.angle_gamma   90.00
#
_symmetry.space_group_name_H-M   'P 1'
#
loop_
_entity.id
_entity.type
_entity.pdbx_description
1 polymer ?
#
loop_
_entity_poly.entity_id
_entity_poly.type
_entity_poly.pdbx_seq_one_letter_code
_entity_poly.pdbx_strand_id
1 'polypeptide(L)' 'RVCSGVCTIFFLAVAVILDVVGLLLFLVGIFASLRYWDFFVFSGPLLIFLSIFLWIFWYMGGLLVPEEELDLPKSNRDLS' A
#
# COMPACT_ATOMS: atom_id res chain seq x y z
N ARG A 1 13.89 12.58 0.12
CA ARG A 1 12.91 13.67 0.24
C ARG A 1 11.55 13.15 -0.24
N VAL A 2 10.78 12.55 0.67
CA VAL A 2 9.40 12.11 0.40
C VAL A 2 8.53 13.36 0.45
N CYS A 3 7.77 13.65 -0.61
CA CYS A 3 6.90 14.82 -0.68
C CYS A 3 5.89 14.82 0.48
N SER A 4 5.87 15.93 1.23
CA SER A 4 5.07 16.21 2.41
C SER A 4 3.59 15.86 2.24
N GLY A 5 3.10 14.84 2.95
CA GLY A 5 1.67 14.53 3.23
C GLY A 5 0.75 14.20 2.04
N VAL A 6 0.81 14.94 0.95
CA VAL A 6 -0.07 14.84 -0.21
C VAL A 6 0.25 13.61 -1.06
N CYS A 7 1.54 13.26 -1.23
CA CYS A 7 1.92 12.03 -1.92
C CYS A 7 1.44 10.80 -1.14
N THR A 8 1.55 10.84 0.18
CA THR A 8 1.06 9.80 1.08
C THR A 8 -0.44 9.55 0.91
N ILE A 9 -1.24 10.62 0.86
CA ILE A 9 -2.69 10.55 0.62
C ILE A 9 -3.00 10.05 -0.80
N PHE A 10 -2.23 10.47 -1.80
CA PHE A 10 -2.41 10.03 -3.18
C PHE A 10 -2.18 8.52 -3.33
N PHE A 11 -1.09 7.98 -2.77
CA PHE A 11 -0.82 6.53 -2.81
C PHE A 11 -1.92 5.73 -2.12
N LEU A 12 -2.39 6.19 -0.96
CA LEU A 12 -3.50 5.57 -0.24
C LEU A 12 -4.80 5.61 -1.05
N ALA A 13 -5.12 6.75 -1.66
CA ALA A 13 -6.30 6.90 -2.50
C ALA A 13 -6.26 5.96 -3.71
N VAL A 14 -5.11 5.85 -4.39
CA VAL A 14 -4.92 4.92 -5.51
C VAL A 14 -5.11 3.48 -5.06
N ALA A 15 -4.51 3.06 -3.93
CA ALA A 15 -4.66 1.71 -3.40
C ALA A 15 -6.14 1.36 -3.09
N VAL A 16 -6.87 2.29 -2.46
CA VAL A 16 -8.30 2.12 -2.15
C VAL A 16 -9.15 2.05 -3.42
N ILE A 17 -8.91 2.93 -4.39
CA ILE A 17 -9.64 2.91 -5.67
C ILE A 17 -9.41 1.57 -6.38
N LEU A 18 -8.17 1.07 -6.38
CA LEU A 18 -7.79 -0.16 -7.04
C LEU A 18 -8.40 -1.40 -6.37
N ASP A 19 -8.54 -1.38 -5.04
CA ASP A 19 -9.27 -2.41 -4.27
C ASP A 19 -10.77 -2.39 -4.57
N VAL A 20 -11.42 -1.23 -4.52
CA VAL A 20 -12.85 -1.09 -4.85
C VAL A 20 -13.14 -1.55 -6.28
N VAL A 21 -12.31 -1.15 -7.24
CA VAL A 21 -12.43 -1.59 -8.64
C VAL A 21 -12.19 -3.10 -8.75
N GLY A 22 -11.18 -3.65 -8.07
CA GLY A 22 -10.89 -5.09 -8.05
C GLY A 22 -12.04 -5.93 -7.47
N LEU A 23 -12.62 -5.49 -6.34
CA LEU A 23 -13.80 -6.10 -5.72
C LEU A 23 -15.02 -6.02 -6.63
N LEU A 24 -15.28 -4.86 -7.24
CA LEU A 24 -16.39 -4.71 -8.19
C LEU A 24 -16.20 -5.62 -9.39
N LEU A 25 -15.01 -5.70 -9.98
CA LEU A 25 -14.73 -6.60 -11.11
C LEU A 25 -14.84 -8.08 -10.70
N PHE A 26 -14.42 -8.45 -9.50
CA PHE A 26 -14.57 -9.81 -8.99
C PHE A 26 -16.04 -10.18 -8.75
N LEU A 27 -16.83 -9.26 -8.18
CA LEU A 27 -18.27 -9.45 -7.93
C LEU A 27 -19.08 -9.43 -9.24
N VAL A 28 -18.81 -8.47 -10.14
CA VAL A 28 -19.42 -8.40 -11.48
C VAL A 28 -18.96 -9.56 -12.35
N GLY A 29 -17.76 -10.10 -12.09
CA GLY A 29 -17.48 -11.50 -12.26
C GLY A 29 -18.63 -12.28 -11.62
N ILE A 30 -18.54 -12.76 -10.39
CA ILE A 30 -19.36 -13.88 -9.88
C ILE A 30 -20.85 -13.85 -10.26
N PHE A 31 -21.46 -12.67 -10.30
CA PHE A 31 -22.86 -12.48 -10.65
C PHE A 31 -23.20 -12.34 -12.15
N ALA A 32 -22.32 -11.83 -13.02
CA ALA A 32 -22.70 -11.62 -14.42
C ALA A 32 -22.37 -12.84 -15.27
N SER A 33 -23.37 -13.59 -15.75
CA SER A 33 -23.20 -14.63 -16.77
C SER A 33 -22.94 -14.02 -18.17
N LEU A 34 -21.88 -13.22 -18.27
CA LEU A 34 -21.42 -12.62 -19.53
C LEU A 34 -20.47 -13.59 -20.23
N ARG A 35 -20.47 -13.61 -21.56
CA ARG A 35 -19.62 -14.52 -22.37
C ARG A 35 -18.11 -14.35 -22.13
N TYR A 36 -17.69 -13.27 -21.48
CA TYR A 36 -16.28 -12.90 -21.19
C TYR A 36 -15.93 -12.96 -19.71
N TRP A 37 -16.62 -13.85 -18.99
CA TRP A 37 -16.56 -13.94 -17.55
C TRP A 37 -15.16 -14.19 -16.98
N ASP A 38 -14.39 -15.00 -17.69
CA ASP A 38 -13.06 -15.43 -17.28
C ASP A 38 -12.11 -14.24 -17.07
N PHE A 39 -12.19 -13.22 -17.92
CA PHE A 39 -11.36 -12.02 -17.79
C PHE A 39 -11.63 -11.24 -16.50
N PHE A 40 -12.89 -11.12 -16.07
CA PHE A 40 -13.26 -10.41 -14.85
C PHE A 40 -12.83 -11.17 -13.60
N VAL A 41 -12.97 -12.49 -13.62
CA VAL A 41 -12.56 -13.38 -12.52
C VAL A 41 -11.06 -13.41 -12.33
N PHE A 42 -10.27 -13.34 -13.41
CA PHE A 42 -8.81 -13.26 -13.30
C PHE A 42 -8.32 -11.85 -12.96
N SER A 43 -8.94 -10.80 -13.51
CA SER A 43 -8.49 -9.42 -13.29
C SER A 43 -8.85 -8.85 -11.91
N GLY A 44 -9.99 -9.26 -11.32
CA GLY A 44 -10.42 -8.79 -10.01
C GLY A 44 -9.41 -9.13 -8.88
N PRO A 45 -9.10 -10.41 -8.63
CA PRO A 45 -8.10 -10.82 -7.66
C PRO A 45 -6.69 -10.30 -7.99
N LEU A 46 -6.35 -10.18 -9.28
CA LEU A 46 -5.07 -9.63 -9.71
C LEU A 46 -4.92 -8.16 -9.28
N LEU A 47 -5.99 -7.37 -9.38
CA LEU A 47 -6.03 -5.98 -8.90
C LEU A 47 -5.93 -5.92 -7.38
N ILE A 48 -6.70 -6.74 -6.66
CA ILE A 48 -6.64 -6.80 -5.17
C ILE A 48 -5.22 -7.14 -4.72
N PHE A 49 -4.59 -8.13 -5.37
CA PHE A 49 -3.20 -8.51 -5.11
C PHE A 49 -2.27 -7.30 -5.31
N LEU A 50 -2.35 -6.61 -6.45
CA LEU A 50 -1.51 -5.44 -6.73
C LEU A 50 -1.73 -4.29 -5.72
N SER A 51 -2.96 -4.08 -5.25
CA SER A 51 -3.27 -3.09 -4.20
C SER A 51 -2.53 -3.38 -2.90
N ILE A 52 -2.50 -4.65 -2.48
CA ILE A 52 -1.77 -5.08 -1.27
C ILE A 52 -0.26 -4.79 -1.40
N PHE A 53 0.34 -5.06 -2.57
CA PHE A 53 1.76 -4.72 -2.79
C PHE A 53 2.02 -3.22 -2.64
N LEU A 54 1.19 -2.37 -3.26
CA LEU A 54 1.30 -0.91 -3.13
C LEU A 54 1.21 -0.45 -1.68
N TRP A 55 0.32 -1.07 -0.90
CA TRP A 55 0.16 -0.75 0.51
C TRP A 55 1.38 -1.16 1.34
N ILE A 56 1.93 -2.36 1.09
CA ILE A 56 3.15 -2.85 1.74
C ILE A 56 4.34 -1.95 1.41
N PHE A 57 4.55 -1.59 0.14
CA PHE A 57 5.63 -0.68 -0.26
C PHE A 57 5.49 0.70 0.40
N TRP A 58 4.26 1.22 0.48
CA TRP A 58 3.98 2.48 1.16
C TRP A 58 4.25 2.39 2.67
N TYR A 59 3.84 1.31 3.34
CA TYR A 59 4.15 1.07 4.75
C TYR A 59 5.65 0.90 5.01
N MET A 60 6.34 0.12 4.19
CA MET A 60 7.79 -0.10 4.32
C MET A 60 8.58 1.20 4.13
N GLY A 61 8.16 2.07 3.21
CA GLY A 61 8.75 3.40 3.03
C GLY A 61 8.39 4.40 4.14
N GLY A 62 7.23 4.25 4.77
CA GLY A 62 6.79 5.05 5.92
C GLY A 62 7.43 4.63 7.25
N LEU A 63 7.97 3.41 7.34
CA LEU A 63 8.65 2.85 8.51
C LEU A 63 10.17 3.08 8.50
N LEU A 64 10.71 3.90 7.59
CA LEU A 64 12.08 4.39 7.71
C LEU A 64 12.12 5.30 8.94
N VAL A 65 12.28 4.67 10.10
CA VAL A 65 12.53 5.32 11.39
C VAL A 65 13.65 6.31 11.12
N PRO A 66 13.43 7.61 11.34
CA PRO A 66 14.50 8.55 11.21
C PRO A 66 15.54 8.13 12.26
N GLU A 67 16.75 7.77 11.80
CA GLU A 67 17.88 7.27 12.60
C GLU A 67 18.29 8.22 13.75
N GLU A 68 17.60 9.36 13.90
CA GLU A 68 17.81 10.40 14.90
C GLU A 68 17.32 10.01 16.32
N GLU A 69 16.62 8.89 16.52
CA GLU A 69 16.39 8.31 17.86
C GLU A 69 17.38 7.19 18.25
N LEU A 70 18.29 6.77 17.37
CA LEU A 70 19.39 5.86 17.74
C LEU A 70 20.61 6.62 18.32
N ASP A 71 20.49 7.94 18.51
CA ASP A 71 21.49 8.83 19.11
C ASP A 71 21.03 9.37 20.47
N LEU A 72 20.83 8.50 21.47
CA LEU A 72 20.78 8.92 22.87
C LEU A 72 21.47 7.92 23.80
N PRO A 73 22.24 8.37 24.81
CA PRO A 73 23.07 9.57 24.91
C PRO A 73 24.56 9.18 24.99
N LYS A 74 25.46 10.08 24.55
CA LYS A 74 26.89 10.00 24.91
C LYS A 74 26.98 9.76 26.42
N SER A 75 27.38 8.55 26.79
CA SER A 75 27.66 8.15 28.17
C SER A 75 28.74 9.10 28.69
N ASN A 76 28.33 10.07 29.52
CA ASN A 76 29.19 10.88 30.39
C ASN A 76 29.92 9.98 31.41
N ARG A 77 30.70 9.00 30.94
CA ARG A 77 31.60 8.14 31.72
C ARG A 77 33.08 8.36 31.38
N ASP A 78 33.37 9.32 30.49
CA ASP A 78 34.73 9.82 30.27
C ASP A 78 35.06 11.01 31.21
N LEU A 79 34.15 11.34 32.14
CA LEU A 79 34.30 12.42 33.12
C LEU A 79 34.16 11.89 34.57
N SER A 80 34.94 10.87 34.95
CA SER A 80 35.37 10.65 36.34
C SER A 80 36.56 9.70 36.42
#